data_AF-A0A2D6WMA5-F1
#
_entry.id   AF-A0A2D6WMA5-F1
#
_cell.length_a   1.000
_cell.length_b   1.000
_cell.length_c   1.000
_cell.angle_alpha   90.00
_cell.angle_beta   90.00
_cell.angle_gamma   90.00
#
_symmetry.space_group_name_H-M   'P 1'
#
loop_
_entity.id
_entity.type
_entity.pdbx_description
1 polymer ?
#
loop_
_entity_poly.entity_id
_entity_poly.type
_entity_poly.pdbx_seq_one_letter_code
_entity_poly.pdbx_strand_id
1 'polypeptide(L)'
;MMISPKSTPELSAVKNLDKFLNIKEQAFTIVELLVVLAVIVVLAGITFGTASGVQTARMKATARAEIMLISQSLEDFRIAHGDYPVSVGPEDNAVTLSKALFGWKEFRGEPLKFVDRSPRSKLKVEAFIDPTKVLYEGDLPEDLKRKPLNVRFIDPWGQPYVYAYKDSKEWNNFAFVLYSKGPDGLSEALPANGIYDQNYKNLETNIDNIIVQD
;
A
#
# COMPACT_ATOMS: atom_id res chain seq x y z
N MET A 1 -88.91 -40.98 47.46
CA MET A 1 -88.09 -39.75 47.44
C MET A 1 -87.20 -39.82 46.20
N MET A 2 -87.65 -39.26 45.08
CA MET A 2 -86.94 -39.29 43.80
C MET A 2 -86.06 -38.03 43.69
N ILE A 3 -84.75 -38.19 43.48
CA ILE A 3 -83.80 -37.09 43.31
C ILE A 3 -83.53 -36.94 41.81
N SER A 4 -83.75 -35.73 41.30
CA SER A 4 -83.58 -35.33 39.90
C SER A 4 -82.11 -35.01 39.57
N PRO A 5 -81.61 -35.28 38.35
CA PRO A 5 -80.21 -35.03 37.99
C PRO A 5 -79.95 -33.57 37.62
N LYS A 6 -78.75 -33.09 37.99
CA LYS A 6 -78.27 -31.71 37.80
C LYS A 6 -77.67 -31.56 36.39
N SER A 7 -78.16 -30.58 35.62
CA SER A 7 -77.68 -30.22 34.28
C SER A 7 -76.29 -29.56 34.31
N THR A 8 -75.37 -30.07 33.49
CA THR A 8 -74.03 -29.50 33.23
C THR A 8 -74.12 -28.22 32.38
N PRO A 9 -73.38 -27.14 32.72
CA PRO A 9 -73.31 -25.95 31.88
C PRO A 9 -72.17 -26.02 30.85
N GLU A 10 -72.45 -25.36 29.72
CA GLU A 10 -71.51 -24.53 28.96
C GLU A 10 -70.54 -25.19 27.97
N LEU A 11 -71.12 -25.60 26.84
CA LEU A 11 -70.46 -25.71 25.53
C LEU A 11 -70.34 -24.35 24.80
N SER A 12 -70.17 -23.24 25.53
CA SER A 12 -70.20 -21.87 24.97
C SER A 12 -68.82 -21.21 24.87
N ALA A 13 -67.79 -21.73 25.54
CA ALA A 13 -66.45 -21.14 25.55
C ALA A 13 -65.61 -21.45 24.29
N VAL A 14 -65.98 -22.46 23.50
CA VAL A 14 -65.13 -22.93 22.38
C VAL A 14 -65.31 -22.11 21.10
N LYS A 15 -66.48 -21.47 20.90
CA LYS A 15 -66.82 -20.77 19.63
C LYS A 15 -66.10 -19.43 19.40
N ASN A 16 -65.38 -18.91 20.39
CA ASN A 16 -64.73 -17.59 20.29
C ASN A 16 -63.21 -17.67 20.10
N LEU A 17 -62.59 -18.85 20.14
CA LEU A 17 -61.14 -18.98 19.92
C LEU A 17 -60.77 -18.96 18.43
N ASP A 18 -61.70 -19.39 17.58
CA ASP A 18 -61.54 -19.50 16.13
C ASP A 18 -61.38 -18.13 15.44
N LYS A 19 -61.87 -17.07 16.09
CA LYS A 19 -61.89 -15.71 15.55
C LYS A 19 -60.56 -14.96 15.70
N PHE A 20 -59.65 -15.44 16.56
CA PHE A 20 -58.36 -14.80 16.84
C PHE A 20 -57.20 -15.35 15.98
N LEU A 21 -57.41 -16.41 15.21
CA LEU A 21 -56.36 -17.05 14.39
C LEU A 21 -56.50 -16.79 12.88
N ASN A 22 -57.42 -15.92 12.45
CA ASN A 22 -57.55 -15.58 11.03
C ASN A 22 -56.59 -14.44 10.65
N ILE A 23 -55.29 -14.71 10.77
CA ILE A 23 -54.29 -13.94 10.03
C ILE A 23 -54.45 -14.41 8.59
N LYS A 24 -54.97 -13.54 7.71
CA LYS A 24 -54.96 -13.80 6.27
C LYS A 24 -53.50 -14.00 5.85
N GLU A 25 -53.06 -15.24 5.73
CA GLU A 25 -51.79 -15.57 5.11
C GLU A 25 -51.91 -15.20 3.63
N GLN A 26 -51.40 -14.01 3.28
CA GLN A 26 -51.18 -13.65 1.89
C GLN A 26 -50.04 -14.54 1.38
N ALA A 27 -50.41 -15.63 0.72
CA ALA A 27 -49.46 -16.48 0.02
C ALA A 27 -48.84 -15.67 -1.13
N PHE A 28 -47.54 -15.40 -1.04
CA PHE A 28 -46.78 -14.80 -2.13
C PHE A 28 -46.77 -15.74 -3.33
N THR A 29 -46.89 -15.18 -4.53
CA THR A 29 -46.81 -15.98 -5.75
C THR A 29 -45.36 -16.38 -6.01
N ILE A 30 -45.15 -17.57 -6.57
CA ILE A 30 -43.81 -18.05 -6.97
C ILE A 30 -43.15 -17.04 -7.93
N VAL A 31 -43.94 -16.40 -8.80
CA VAL A 31 -43.46 -15.40 -9.76
C VAL A 31 -42.83 -14.20 -9.06
N GLU A 32 -43.42 -13.73 -7.96
CA GLU A 32 -42.94 -12.57 -7.22
C GLU A 32 -41.60 -12.87 -6.53
N LEU A 33 -41.46 -14.06 -5.95
CA LEU A 33 -40.18 -14.52 -5.39
C LEU A 33 -39.11 -14.68 -6.47
N LEU A 34 -39.47 -15.17 -7.66
CA LEU A 34 -38.55 -15.30 -8.79
C LEU A 34 -38.05 -13.95 -9.30
N VAL A 35 -38.92 -12.94 -9.39
CA VAL A 35 -38.53 -11.59 -9.79
C VAL A 35 -37.61 -10.96 -8.75
N VAL A 36 -37.92 -11.10 -7.46
CA VAL A 36 -37.07 -10.58 -6.37
C VAL A 36 -35.69 -11.23 -6.42
N LEU A 37 -35.61 -12.55 -6.58
CA LEU A 37 -34.33 -13.26 -6.70
C LEU A 37 -33.54 -12.80 -7.93
N ALA A 38 -34.20 -12.61 -9.08
CA ALA A 38 -33.56 -12.09 -10.28
C ALA A 38 -32.97 -10.69 -10.08
N VAL A 39 -33.71 -9.79 -9.43
CA VAL A 39 -33.23 -8.44 -9.11
C VAL A 39 -32.05 -8.48 -8.14
N ILE A 40 -32.07 -9.33 -7.10
CA ILE A 40 -30.95 -9.50 -6.16
C ILE A 40 -29.69 -9.99 -6.88
N VAL A 41 -29.80 -10.96 -7.79
CA VAL A 41 -28.65 -11.47 -8.56
C VAL A 41 -28.04 -10.39 -9.46
N VAL A 42 -28.87 -9.60 -10.15
CA VAL A 42 -28.39 -8.49 -10.99
C VAL A 42 -27.71 -7.41 -10.15
N LEU A 43 -28.34 -6.99 -9.05
CA LEU A 43 -27.77 -5.98 -8.16
C LEU A 43 -26.47 -6.45 -7.49
N ALA A 44 -26.41 -7.72 -7.08
CA ALA A 44 -25.20 -8.33 -6.54
C ALA A 44 -24.07 -8.33 -7.57
N GLY A 45 -24.36 -8.71 -8.83
CA GLY A 45 -23.38 -8.72 -9.92
C GLY A 45 -22.76 -7.34 -10.20
N ILE A 46 -23.56 -6.28 -10.20
CA ILE A 46 -23.09 -4.91 -10.44
C ILE A 46 -22.26 -4.41 -9.24
N THR A 47 -22.67 -4.74 -8.02
CA THR A 47 -22.06 -4.21 -6.78
C THR A 47 -20.62 -4.71 -6.58
N PHE A 48 -20.30 -5.95 -6.95
CA PHE A 48 -18.94 -6.52 -6.77
C PHE A 48 -17.97 -6.22 -7.91
N GLY A 49 -18.44 -5.88 -9.12
CA GLY A 49 -17.59 -5.76 -10.32
C GLY A 49 -16.71 -4.50 -10.43
N THR A 50 -16.99 -3.42 -9.69
CA THR A 50 -16.34 -2.11 -9.90
C THR A 50 -15.19 -1.79 -8.94
N ALA A 51 -14.99 -2.59 -7.89
CA ALA A 51 -14.07 -2.25 -6.80
C ALA A 51 -12.56 -2.44 -7.13
N SER A 52 -12.21 -3.38 -8.01
CA SER A 52 -10.81 -3.77 -8.24
C SER A 52 -10.01 -2.73 -9.04
N GLY A 53 -10.60 -2.15 -10.09
CA GLY A 53 -9.91 -1.18 -10.95
C GLY A 53 -9.58 0.14 -10.23
N VAL A 54 -10.49 0.62 -9.39
CA VAL A 54 -10.30 1.85 -8.60
C VAL A 54 -9.14 1.68 -7.61
N GLN A 55 -9.02 0.51 -6.98
CA GLN A 55 -7.94 0.25 -6.03
C GLN A 55 -6.57 0.23 -6.72
N THR A 56 -6.43 -0.41 -7.88
CA THR A 56 -5.18 -0.41 -8.65
C THR A 56 -4.81 1.01 -9.09
N ALA A 57 -5.76 1.80 -9.58
CA ALA A 57 -5.52 3.18 -9.95
C ALA A 57 -5.05 4.03 -8.75
N ARG A 58 -5.66 3.83 -7.57
CA ARG A 58 -5.25 4.49 -6.32
C ARG A 58 -3.84 4.11 -5.91
N MET A 59 -3.48 2.82 -5.93
CA MET A 59 -2.12 2.37 -5.62
C MET A 59 -1.08 2.97 -6.57
N LYS A 60 -1.36 3.00 -7.88
CA LYS A 60 -0.49 3.69 -8.85
C LYS A 60 -0.36 5.19 -8.59
N ALA A 61 -1.45 5.86 -8.19
CA ALA A 61 -1.41 7.28 -7.83
C ALA A 61 -0.58 7.52 -6.56
N THR A 62 -0.73 6.67 -5.54
CA THR A 62 0.07 6.72 -4.32
C THR A 62 1.55 6.54 -4.63
N ALA A 63 1.91 5.51 -5.41
CA ALA A 63 3.31 5.26 -5.78
C ALA A 63 3.95 6.46 -6.48
N ARG A 64 3.24 7.11 -7.41
CA ARG A 64 3.72 8.34 -8.06
C ARG A 64 3.91 9.48 -7.06
N ALA A 65 2.96 9.69 -6.15
CA ALA A 65 3.06 10.73 -5.13
C ALA A 65 4.25 10.49 -4.18
N GLU A 66 4.47 9.25 -3.77
CA GLU A 66 5.62 8.85 -2.94
C GLU A 66 6.95 9.04 -3.69
N ILE A 67 7.05 8.64 -4.96
CA ILE A 67 8.24 8.87 -5.79
C ILE A 67 8.53 10.37 -5.89
N MET A 68 7.51 11.22 -6.09
CA MET A 68 7.68 12.68 -6.12
C MET A 68 8.22 13.21 -4.78
N LEU A 69 7.66 12.76 -3.67
CA LEU A 69 8.09 13.17 -2.33
C LEU A 69 9.53 12.73 -2.03
N ILE A 70 9.88 11.48 -2.35
CA ILE A 70 11.23 10.94 -2.20
C ILE A 70 12.19 11.69 -3.13
N SER A 71 11.80 11.98 -4.38
CA SER A 71 12.63 12.76 -5.32
C SER A 71 12.90 14.17 -4.82
N GLN A 72 11.89 14.84 -4.25
CA GLN A 72 12.07 16.15 -3.63
C GLN A 72 13.03 16.07 -2.43
N SER A 73 12.87 15.05 -1.58
CA SER A 73 13.76 14.83 -0.43
C SER A 73 15.20 14.52 -0.86
N LEU A 74 15.39 13.83 -1.99
CA LEU A 74 16.70 13.61 -2.62
C LEU A 74 17.31 14.91 -3.12
N GLU A 75 16.52 15.84 -3.64
CA GLU A 75 17.02 17.16 -4.02
C GLU A 75 17.41 18.00 -2.81
N ASP A 76 16.61 17.99 -1.75
CA ASP A 76 16.95 18.66 -0.50
C ASP A 76 18.24 18.07 0.09
N PHE A 77 18.41 16.74 0.01
CA PHE A 77 19.64 16.06 0.37
C PHE A 77 20.84 16.54 -0.48
N ARG A 78 20.69 16.60 -1.80
CA ARG A 78 21.75 17.08 -2.70
C ARG A 78 22.11 18.54 -2.41
N ILE A 79 21.14 19.39 -2.11
CA ILE A 79 21.39 20.79 -1.72
C ILE A 79 22.21 20.85 -0.42
N ALA A 80 21.89 20.02 0.57
CA ALA A 80 22.57 20.01 1.87
C ALA A 80 23.98 19.38 1.81
N HIS A 81 24.18 18.37 0.96
CA HIS A 81 25.40 17.55 0.93
C HIS A 81 26.27 17.71 -0.32
N GLY A 82 25.76 18.39 -1.36
CA GLY A 82 26.45 18.63 -2.63
C GLY A 82 26.25 17.54 -3.69
N ASP A 83 25.82 16.33 -3.31
CA ASP A 83 25.57 15.22 -4.22
C ASP A 83 24.44 14.30 -3.69
N TYR A 84 23.86 13.47 -4.55
CA TYR A 84 22.87 12.47 -4.16
C TYR A 84 23.51 11.32 -3.35
N PRO A 85 22.72 10.56 -2.56
CA PRO A 85 23.19 9.37 -1.87
C PRO A 85 23.82 8.36 -2.85
N VAL A 86 25.13 8.16 -2.80
CA VAL A 86 25.80 7.21 -3.70
C VAL A 86 25.41 5.78 -3.29
N SER A 87 24.98 4.96 -4.25
CA SER A 87 24.52 3.59 -3.97
C SER A 87 25.61 2.52 -4.12
N VAL A 88 26.81 2.88 -4.57
CA VAL A 88 27.93 1.92 -4.66
C VAL A 88 28.37 1.46 -3.26
N GLY A 89 28.13 0.19 -2.94
CA GLY A 89 28.50 -0.34 -1.64
C GLY A 89 28.02 -1.76 -1.37
N PRO A 90 28.31 -2.29 -0.17
CA PRO A 90 27.85 -3.61 0.25
C PRO A 90 26.40 -3.62 0.75
N GLU A 91 25.77 -2.45 0.91
CA GLU A 91 24.41 -2.30 1.40
C GLU A 91 23.44 -2.24 0.22
N ASP A 92 22.26 -2.84 0.38
CA ASP A 92 21.16 -2.74 -0.58
C ASP A 92 20.82 -1.26 -0.87
N ASN A 93 20.61 -0.93 -2.15
CA ASN A 93 20.41 0.46 -2.58
C ASN A 93 19.16 1.10 -1.94
N ALA A 94 18.09 0.34 -1.71
CA ALA A 94 16.89 0.83 -1.05
C ALA A 94 17.14 1.15 0.43
N VAL A 95 18.00 0.37 1.08
CA VAL A 95 18.44 0.66 2.47
C VAL A 95 19.34 1.89 2.50
N THR A 96 20.25 2.01 1.53
CA THR A 96 21.10 3.20 1.38
C THR A 96 20.28 4.47 1.22
N LEU A 97 19.29 4.46 0.31
CA LEU A 97 18.34 5.55 0.11
C LEU A 97 17.62 5.93 1.41
N SER A 98 17.05 4.94 2.08
CA SER A 98 16.16 5.18 3.23
C SER A 98 16.94 5.71 4.43
N LYS A 99 18.10 5.12 4.71
CA LYS A 99 19.00 5.66 5.74
C LYS A 99 19.48 7.07 5.38
N ALA A 100 19.75 7.37 4.11
CA ALA A 100 20.16 8.71 3.70
C ALA A 100 19.07 9.75 4.00
N LEU A 101 17.84 9.50 3.53
CA LEU A 101 16.73 10.44 3.71
C LEU A 101 16.24 10.53 5.15
N PHE A 102 16.40 9.48 5.95
CA PHE A 102 16.16 9.54 7.40
C PHE A 102 17.32 10.19 8.19
N GLY A 103 18.38 10.70 7.53
CA GLY A 103 19.48 11.41 8.19
C GLY A 103 20.50 10.51 8.90
N TRP A 104 20.56 9.24 8.52
CA TRP A 104 21.42 8.19 9.07
C TRP A 104 22.68 7.92 8.26
N LYS A 105 22.86 8.56 7.11
CA LYS A 105 24.10 8.53 6.33
C LYS A 105 24.61 9.94 6.09
N GLU A 106 25.92 10.06 5.97
CA GLU A 106 26.62 11.33 5.69
C GLU A 106 27.88 11.06 4.86
N PHE A 107 28.36 12.10 4.17
CA PHE A 107 29.67 12.07 3.54
C PHE A 107 30.75 12.42 4.57
N ARG A 108 31.78 11.57 4.67
CA ARG A 108 32.87 11.73 5.64
C ARG A 108 34.20 11.18 5.11
N GLY A 109 35.29 11.81 5.52
CA GLY A 109 36.66 11.32 5.30
C GLY A 109 37.34 11.96 4.09
N GLU A 110 38.61 11.60 3.88
CA GLU A 110 39.44 12.03 2.76
C GLU A 110 40.11 10.78 2.14
N PRO A 111 39.66 10.29 0.96
CA PRO A 111 38.58 10.83 0.14
C PRO A 111 37.20 10.70 0.80
N LEU A 112 36.26 11.56 0.40
CA LEU A 112 34.86 11.52 0.86
C LEU A 112 34.23 10.15 0.58
N LYS A 113 33.67 9.54 1.62
CA LYS A 113 32.92 8.28 1.54
C LYS A 113 31.52 8.48 2.10
N PHE A 114 30.55 7.80 1.50
CA PHE A 114 29.18 7.78 1.99
C PHE A 114 29.02 6.67 3.04
N VAL A 115 28.85 7.06 4.31
CA VAL A 115 28.91 6.13 5.45
C VAL A 115 27.78 6.37 6.44
N ASP A 116 27.51 5.38 7.28
CA ASP A 116 26.58 5.55 8.40
C ASP A 116 27.06 6.66 9.34
N ARG A 117 26.12 7.47 9.81
CA ARG A 117 26.38 8.53 10.78
C ARG A 117 26.86 7.95 12.10
N SER A 118 27.92 8.54 12.64
CA SER A 118 28.43 8.20 13.97
C SER A 118 27.62 8.93 15.05
N PRO A 119 27.41 8.33 16.24
CA PRO A 119 26.87 9.04 17.41
C PRO A 119 27.69 10.28 17.81
N ARG A 120 28.96 10.34 17.40
CA ARG A 120 29.88 11.47 17.62
C ARG A 120 29.85 12.51 16.50
N SER A 121 29.01 12.34 15.48
CA SER A 121 28.91 13.32 14.39
C SER A 121 28.40 14.65 14.93
N LYS A 122 29.14 15.73 14.66
CA LYS A 122 28.75 17.09 15.02
C LYS A 122 27.77 17.71 14.02
N LEU A 123 27.57 17.05 12.87
CA LEU A 123 26.64 17.53 11.85
C LEU A 123 25.22 17.28 12.35
N LYS A 124 24.43 18.35 12.54
CA LYS A 124 23.00 18.24 12.82
C LYS A 124 22.28 18.03 11.49
N VAL A 125 22.17 16.77 11.07
CA VAL A 125 21.32 16.40 9.94
C VAL A 125 19.95 16.03 10.50
N GLU A 126 18.95 16.84 10.16
CA GLU A 126 17.54 16.51 10.35
C GLU A 126 17.12 15.56 9.24
N ALA A 127 16.13 14.69 9.49
CA ALA A 127 15.62 13.83 8.45
C ALA A 127 15.06 14.68 7.29
N PHE A 128 15.43 14.32 6.07
CA PHE A 128 14.95 14.99 4.85
C PHE A 128 13.51 14.59 4.52
N ILE A 129 13.09 13.43 5.01
CA ILE A 129 11.72 12.95 4.87
C ILE A 129 11.15 12.56 6.24
N ASP A 130 9.90 12.94 6.47
CA ASP A 130 9.15 12.57 7.66
C ASP A 130 8.74 11.09 7.55
N PRO A 131 9.12 10.21 8.50
CA PRO A 131 8.77 8.79 8.49
C PRO A 131 7.26 8.50 8.45
N THR A 132 6.42 9.47 8.82
CA THR A 132 4.96 9.31 8.77
C THR A 132 4.36 9.52 7.38
N LYS A 133 5.13 10.08 6.43
CA LYS A 133 4.64 10.43 5.08
C LYS A 133 4.86 9.35 4.03
N VAL A 134 5.65 8.32 4.34
CA VAL A 134 6.01 7.24 3.43
C VAL A 134 6.00 5.92 4.18
N LEU A 135 5.55 4.87 3.51
CA LEU A 135 5.62 3.52 4.06
C LEU A 135 7.07 3.03 4.05
N TYR A 136 7.47 2.37 5.13
CA TYR A 136 8.78 1.73 5.24
C TYR A 136 8.67 0.45 6.05
N GLU A 137 9.61 -0.45 5.82
CA GLU A 137 9.83 -1.63 6.66
C GLU A 137 11.17 -1.55 7.38
N GLY A 138 11.42 -2.54 8.24
CA GLY A 138 12.66 -2.64 9.00
C GLY A 138 12.63 -1.80 10.26
N ASP A 139 13.82 -1.59 10.81
CA ASP A 139 13.98 -1.03 12.15
C ASP A 139 14.65 0.35 12.07
N LEU A 140 13.89 1.38 12.45
CA LEU A 140 14.35 2.77 12.54
C LEU A 140 14.37 3.20 14.02
N PRO A 141 15.54 3.20 14.67
CA PRO A 141 15.66 3.65 16.05
C PRO A 141 15.42 5.17 16.18
N GLU A 142 14.89 5.60 17.32
CA GLU A 142 14.72 7.02 17.66
C GLU A 142 16.04 7.69 18.07
N ASP A 143 17.01 6.90 18.56
CA ASP A 143 18.30 7.39 19.01
C ASP A 143 19.48 6.80 18.23
N LEU A 144 20.57 7.56 18.13
CA LEU A 144 21.78 7.17 17.40
C LEU A 144 22.57 6.02 18.06
N LYS A 145 22.18 5.50 19.23
CA LYS A 145 22.96 4.47 19.93
C LYS A 145 22.85 3.12 19.24
N ARG A 146 21.73 2.88 18.57
CA ARG A 146 21.49 1.70 17.76
C ARG A 146 21.42 2.11 16.30
N LYS A 147 21.99 1.28 15.42
CA LYS A 147 21.93 1.53 13.97
C LYS A 147 20.59 1.01 13.41
N PRO A 148 20.00 1.69 12.41
CA PRO A 148 18.88 1.16 11.67
C PRO A 148 19.25 -0.14 10.95
N LEU A 149 18.34 -1.12 10.98
CA LEU A 149 18.53 -2.42 10.36
C LEU A 149 17.46 -2.66 9.29
N ASN A 150 17.91 -2.93 8.07
CA ASN A 150 17.04 -3.23 6.91
C ASN A 150 15.92 -2.21 6.68
N VAL A 151 16.13 -0.95 7.08
CA VAL A 151 15.15 0.11 6.86
C VAL A 151 15.06 0.43 5.38
N ARG A 152 13.89 0.26 4.76
CA ARG A 152 13.69 0.58 3.35
C ARG A 152 12.29 1.12 3.09
N PHE A 153 12.17 2.14 2.24
CA PHE A 153 10.87 2.61 1.75
C PHE A 153 10.19 1.53 0.93
N ILE A 154 8.90 1.35 1.17
CA ILE A 154 8.08 0.32 0.57
C ILE A 154 6.97 0.97 -0.25
N ASP A 155 6.76 0.46 -1.45
CA ASP A 155 5.70 0.90 -2.34
C ASP A 155 4.32 0.30 -1.95
N PRO A 156 3.22 0.72 -2.60
CA PRO A 156 1.88 0.23 -2.28
C PRO A 156 1.66 -1.28 -2.45
N TRP A 157 2.56 -1.98 -3.15
CA TRP A 157 2.51 -3.44 -3.35
C TRP A 157 3.43 -4.20 -2.40
N GLY A 158 4.05 -3.51 -1.44
CA GLY A 158 4.93 -4.15 -0.46
C GLY A 158 6.35 -4.36 -0.96
N GLN A 159 6.72 -3.79 -2.12
CA GLN A 159 8.07 -3.92 -2.67
C GLN A 159 8.93 -2.72 -2.31
N PRO A 160 10.23 -2.89 -2.08
CA PRO A 160 11.11 -1.76 -1.90
C PRO A 160 11.20 -0.94 -3.19
N TYR A 161 11.19 0.38 -3.02
CA TYR A 161 11.53 1.29 -4.12
C TYR A 161 12.93 0.98 -4.65
N VAL A 162 13.06 0.94 -5.97
CA VAL A 162 14.36 0.76 -6.62
C VAL A 162 15.06 2.11 -6.71
N TYR A 163 16.28 2.16 -6.21
CA TYR A 163 17.14 3.34 -6.26
C TYR A 163 18.50 2.98 -6.84
N ALA A 164 19.07 3.87 -7.65
CA ALA A 164 20.46 3.78 -8.07
C ALA A 164 21.04 5.16 -8.37
N TYR A 165 22.26 5.40 -7.89
CA TYR A 165 23.03 6.59 -8.26
C TYR A 165 24.52 6.30 -8.15
N LYS A 166 25.25 6.46 -9.27
CA LYS A 166 26.68 6.13 -9.37
C LYS A 166 26.99 4.72 -8.85
N ASP A 167 26.11 3.77 -9.18
CA ASP A 167 26.14 2.40 -8.66
C ASP A 167 27.23 1.51 -9.28
N SER A 168 27.77 1.95 -10.42
CA SER A 168 28.81 1.25 -11.15
C SER A 168 29.88 2.22 -11.66
N LYS A 169 31.02 1.69 -12.10
CA LYS A 169 32.09 2.49 -12.75
C LYS A 169 31.71 2.97 -14.15
N GLU A 170 30.70 2.36 -14.76
CA GLU A 170 30.21 2.68 -16.11
C GLU A 170 29.07 3.71 -16.06
N TRP A 171 28.69 4.16 -14.86
CA TRP A 171 27.58 5.07 -14.65
C TRP A 171 27.75 6.36 -15.46
N ASN A 172 26.77 6.61 -16.35
CA ASN A 172 26.75 7.73 -17.27
C ASN A 172 25.45 8.54 -17.19
N ASN A 173 24.61 8.26 -16.18
CA ASN A 173 23.43 9.07 -15.90
C ASN A 173 23.77 10.23 -14.96
N PHE A 174 23.38 11.45 -15.31
CA PHE A 174 23.63 12.62 -14.46
C PHE A 174 22.75 12.65 -13.21
N ALA A 175 21.58 12.02 -13.28
CA ALA A 175 20.60 11.94 -12.20
C ALA A 175 20.60 10.56 -11.53
N PHE A 176 19.88 10.44 -10.43
CA PHE A 176 19.52 9.15 -9.85
C PHE A 176 18.38 8.50 -10.65
N VAL A 177 18.25 7.18 -10.50
CA VAL A 177 17.09 6.42 -10.97
C VAL A 177 16.27 6.03 -9.74
N LEU A 178 14.97 6.32 -9.77
CA LEU A 178 14.01 5.98 -8.71
C LEU A 178 12.67 5.53 -9.32
N TYR A 179 12.22 4.32 -8.99
CA TYR A 179 10.93 3.80 -9.46
C TYR A 179 10.37 2.73 -8.51
N SER A 180 9.06 2.49 -8.62
CA SER A 180 8.38 1.33 -8.02
C SER A 180 8.29 0.20 -9.05
N LYS A 181 8.39 -1.04 -8.59
CA LYS A 181 8.24 -2.24 -9.42
C LYS A 181 6.80 -2.54 -9.83
N GLY A 182 5.85 -1.76 -9.33
CA GLY A 182 4.45 -1.91 -9.68
C GLY A 182 3.80 -3.19 -9.12
N PRO A 183 2.60 -3.51 -9.63
CA PRO A 183 1.77 -4.61 -9.15
C PRO A 183 2.40 -6.01 -9.17
N ASP A 184 3.23 -6.32 -10.16
CA ASP A 184 3.82 -7.65 -10.27
C ASP A 184 5.11 -7.80 -9.42
N GLY A 185 5.71 -6.67 -9.01
CA GLY A 185 6.93 -6.64 -8.22
C GLY A 185 8.18 -7.09 -8.99
N LEU A 186 8.10 -7.21 -10.30
CA LEU A 186 9.18 -7.62 -11.19
C LEU A 186 9.90 -6.40 -11.74
N SER A 187 11.18 -6.59 -12.05
CA SER A 187 12.00 -5.60 -12.76
C SER A 187 13.28 -6.28 -13.19
N GLU A 188 13.75 -5.99 -14.39
CA GLU A 188 15.12 -6.31 -14.76
C GLU A 188 16.12 -5.55 -13.88
N ALA A 189 17.37 -6.03 -13.82
CA ALA A 189 18.46 -5.26 -13.23
C ALA A 189 18.72 -3.98 -14.04
N LEU A 190 19.01 -2.87 -13.36
CA LEU A 190 19.33 -1.62 -14.05
C LEU A 190 20.62 -1.78 -14.89
N PRO A 191 20.68 -1.19 -16.10
CA PRO A 191 21.90 -1.17 -16.88
C PRO A 191 23.03 -0.52 -16.09
N ALA A 192 24.26 -1.04 -16.23
CA ALA A 192 25.42 -0.55 -15.48
C ALA A 192 25.68 0.96 -15.69
N ASN A 193 25.32 1.48 -16.87
CA ASN A 193 25.44 2.90 -17.18
C ASN A 193 24.36 3.80 -16.52
N GLY A 194 23.39 3.22 -15.83
CA GLY A 194 22.32 3.93 -15.14
C GLY A 194 21.27 4.57 -16.07
N ILE A 195 21.30 4.26 -17.38
CA ILE A 195 20.37 4.85 -18.35
C ILE A 195 19.04 4.09 -18.31
N TYR A 196 17.97 4.79 -17.96
CA TYR A 196 16.59 4.27 -17.93
C TYR A 196 15.83 4.75 -19.18
N ASP A 197 16.14 4.16 -20.34
CA ASP A 197 15.57 4.55 -21.64
C ASP A 197 14.24 3.85 -21.95
N GLN A 198 13.63 4.20 -23.10
CA GLN A 198 12.37 3.57 -23.54
C GLN A 198 12.52 2.08 -23.83
N ASN A 199 13.69 1.61 -24.28
CA ASN A 199 13.90 0.19 -24.53
C ASN A 199 13.85 -0.60 -23.22
N TYR A 200 14.51 -0.09 -22.18
CA TYR A 200 14.48 -0.67 -20.85
C TYR A 200 13.08 -0.59 -20.21
N LYS A 201 12.38 0.54 -20.36
CA LYS A 201 10.97 0.72 -19.92
C LYS A 201 10.03 -0.30 -20.57
N ASN A 202 10.24 -0.65 -21.83
CA ASN A 202 9.35 -1.51 -22.62
C ASN A 202 9.67 -3.01 -22.50
N LEU A 203 10.63 -3.42 -21.66
CA LEU A 203 10.83 -4.84 -21.34
C LEU A 203 9.57 -5.40 -20.67
N GLU A 204 9.24 -6.65 -20.96
CA GLU A 204 8.01 -7.28 -20.44
C GLU A 204 7.92 -7.25 -18.91
N THR A 205 9.06 -7.40 -18.23
CA THR A 205 9.20 -7.34 -16.76
C THR A 205 9.24 -5.92 -16.18
N ASN A 206 9.30 -4.89 -17.03
CA ASN A 206 9.38 -3.48 -16.61
C ASN A 206 8.15 -2.66 -17.02
N ILE A 207 7.22 -3.24 -17.77
CA ILE A 207 6.14 -2.51 -18.44
C ILE A 207 5.16 -1.85 -17.45
N ASP A 208 5.06 -2.36 -16.23
CA ASP A 208 4.23 -1.83 -15.16
C ASP A 208 5.01 -1.07 -14.08
N ASN A 209 6.35 -0.96 -14.22
CA ASN A 209 7.19 -0.11 -13.38
C ASN A 209 6.68 1.34 -13.43
N ILE A 210 6.74 2.00 -12.28
CA ILE A 210 6.21 3.36 -12.11
C ILE A 210 7.37 4.29 -11.84
N ILE A 211 7.59 5.22 -12.77
CA ILE A 211 8.56 6.31 -12.68
C ILE A 211 7.85 7.64 -12.91
N VAL A 212 8.39 8.72 -12.34
CA VAL A 212 7.84 10.09 -12.50
C VAL A 212 8.71 10.97 -13.40
N GLN A 213 9.94 10.55 -13.69
CA GLN A 213 10.82 11.26 -14.62
C GLN A 213 10.46 10.88 -16.07
N ASP A 214 9.95 11.88 -16.81
CA ASP A 214 9.72 11.81 -18.26
C ASP A 214 11.00 12.09 -19.05
#